data_AF-A0A926PJ31-F1
#
_entry.id   AF-A0A926PJ31-F1
#
_cell.length_a   1.000
_cell.length_b   1.000
_cell.length_c   1.000
_cell.angle_alpha   90.00
_cell.angle_beta   90.00
_cell.angle_gamma   90.00
#
_symmetry.space_group_name_H-M   'P 1'
#
loop_
_entity.id
_entity.type
_entity.pdbx_description
1 polymer ?
#
loop_
_entity_poly.entity_id
_entity_poly.type
_entity_poly.pdbx_seq_one_letter_code
_entity_poly.pdbx_strand_id
1 'polypeptide(L)'
;MSQKILTTLQKEQLHAKTSTNEKEAGLVFPVQVRLKQHSVRVNGQEVPLTPGMAATAEVVTRQKTVLSFLLDPITGSWDRAFSVR
;
A
#
# COMPACT_ATOMS: atom_id res chain seq x y z
N MET A 1 13.99 -47.35 29.25
CA MET A 1 14.87 -46.15 29.15
C MET A 1 15.46 -46.15 27.75
N SER A 2 15.44 -45.11 26.93
CA SER A 2 14.87 -43.78 27.03
C SER A 2 14.98 -43.19 25.61
N GLN A 3 13.89 -42.66 25.08
CA GLN A 3 13.88 -41.42 24.29
C GLN A 3 14.91 -41.24 23.17
N LYS A 4 14.79 -41.96 22.05
CA LYS A 4 15.58 -41.63 20.84
C LYS A 4 14.80 -41.57 19.53
N ILE A 5 13.47 -41.73 19.56
CA ILE A 5 12.62 -41.76 18.35
C ILE A 5 11.78 -40.47 18.19
N LEU A 6 11.65 -39.66 19.26
CA LEU A 6 10.81 -38.44 19.23
C LEU A 6 11.53 -37.16 18.80
N THR A 7 12.83 -37.20 18.48
CA THR A 7 13.62 -35.96 18.22
C THR A 7 13.85 -35.67 16.73
N THR A 8 13.58 -36.63 15.84
CA THR A 8 13.94 -36.49 14.41
C THR A 8 12.82 -35.88 13.57
N LEU A 9 11.55 -35.93 14.00
CA LEU A 9 10.41 -35.58 13.15
C LEU A 9 9.90 -34.13 13.28
N GLN A 10 10.43 -33.31 14.19
CA GLN A 10 9.91 -31.95 14.42
C GLN A 10 10.81 -30.82 13.87
N LYS A 11 11.96 -31.14 13.26
CA LYS A 11 12.90 -30.11 12.75
C LYS A 11 12.81 -29.84 11.24
N GLU A 12 11.97 -30.54 10.50
CA GLU A 12 11.99 -30.49 9.03
C GLU A 12 10.94 -29.57 8.39
N GLN A 13 10.20 -28.75 9.16
CA GLN A 13 9.19 -27.82 8.60
C GLN A 13 9.35 -26.38 9.09
N LEU A 14 10.57 -25.96 9.38
CA LEU A 14 10.92 -24.55 9.57
C LEU A 14 12.01 -24.24 8.56
N HIS A 15 11.65 -23.90 7.32
CA HIS A 15 12.38 -23.02 6.39
C HIS A 15 11.53 -22.80 5.11
N ALA A 16 10.28 -22.38 5.26
CA ALA A 16 9.55 -21.77 4.14
C ALA A 16 9.92 -20.28 4.06
N LYS A 17 11.09 -20.02 3.45
CA LYS A 17 11.40 -18.82 2.65
C LYS A 17 10.93 -17.47 3.21
N THR A 18 11.51 -17.02 4.33
CA THR A 18 11.61 -15.58 4.60
C THR A 18 12.68 -15.02 3.68
N SER A 19 12.28 -14.28 2.65
CA SER A 19 13.23 -13.53 1.83
C SER A 19 13.83 -12.42 2.69
N THR A 20 15.06 -12.67 3.13
CA THR A 20 15.97 -11.72 3.77
C THR A 20 15.98 -10.39 3.03
N ASN A 21 15.36 -9.37 3.62
CA ASN A 21 15.73 -7.94 3.59
C ASN A 21 14.78 -7.18 4.53
N GLU A 22 14.77 -7.56 5.81
CA GLU A 22 13.83 -6.98 6.79
C GLU A 22 14.59 -6.57 8.05
N LYS A 23 15.39 -5.54 7.89
CA LYS A 23 15.82 -4.66 8.98
C LYS A 23 15.59 -3.26 8.41
N GLU A 24 14.58 -2.55 8.93
CA GLU A 24 14.09 -1.21 8.49
C GLU A 24 12.83 -1.15 7.59
N ALA A 25 12.14 -2.26 7.29
CA ALA A 25 10.82 -2.15 6.67
C ALA A 25 9.80 -1.71 7.74
N GLY A 26 9.35 -0.46 7.68
CA GLY A 26 8.29 0.06 8.54
C GLY A 26 6.96 -0.68 8.36
N LEU A 27 5.88 -0.18 8.98
CA LEU A 27 4.56 -0.79 8.87
C LEU A 27 4.10 -0.90 7.41
N VAL A 28 3.86 -2.13 6.94
CA VAL A 28 3.31 -2.42 5.59
C VAL A 28 1.83 -2.79 5.72
N PHE A 29 1.00 -2.18 4.87
CA PHE A 29 -0.43 -2.44 4.83
C PHE A 29 -0.82 -2.94 3.43
N PRO A 30 -1.34 -4.17 3.29
CA PRO A 30 -1.79 -4.67 2.00
C PRO A 30 -3.02 -3.90 1.54
N VAL A 31 -3.06 -3.55 0.25
CA VAL A 31 -4.21 -2.89 -0.39
C VAL A 31 -4.62 -3.65 -1.63
N GLN A 32 -5.92 -3.71 -1.90
CA GLN A 32 -6.47 -4.25 -3.14
C GLN A 32 -7.01 -3.09 -3.98
N VAL A 33 -6.61 -3.04 -5.25
CA VAL A 33 -7.05 -2.02 -6.21
C VAL A 33 -7.85 -2.65 -7.33
N ARG A 34 -8.96 -2.01 -7.71
CA ARG A 34 -9.80 -2.46 -8.84
C ARG A 34 -9.51 -1.59 -10.05
N LEU A 35 -9.24 -2.24 -11.18
CA LEU A 35 -9.14 -1.55 -12.46
C LEU A 35 -10.51 -1.00 -12.86
N LYS A 36 -10.56 0.29 -13.23
CA LYS A 36 -11.78 0.94 -13.74
C LYS A 36 -12.16 0.45 -15.13
N GLN A 37 -11.17 -0.01 -15.89
CA GLN A 37 -11.30 -0.46 -17.28
C GLN A 37 -10.37 -1.65 -17.52
N HIS A 38 -10.76 -2.53 -18.44
CA HIS A 38 -10.01 -3.74 -18.79
C HIS A 38 -9.11 -3.56 -20.02
N SER A 39 -9.04 -2.35 -20.57
CA SER A 39 -8.22 -2.00 -21.73
C SER A 39 -7.50 -0.68 -21.47
N VAL A 40 -6.39 -0.45 -22.17
CA VAL A 40 -5.66 0.81 -22.17
C VAL A 40 -5.33 1.21 -23.61
N ARG A 41 -5.36 2.51 -23.89
CA ARG A 41 -5.03 3.03 -25.22
C ARG A 41 -3.52 3.25 -25.31
N VAL A 42 -2.84 2.48 -26.14
CA VAL A 42 -1.39 2.57 -26.37
C VAL A 42 -1.19 2.75 -27.88
N ASN A 43 -0.47 3.81 -28.27
CA ASN A 43 -0.20 4.10 -29.69
C ASN A 43 -1.46 4.14 -30.58
N GLY A 44 -2.58 4.64 -30.04
CA GLY A 44 -3.84 4.73 -30.76
C GLY A 44 -4.64 3.42 -30.87
N GLN A 45 -4.08 2.29 -30.40
CA GLN A 45 -4.79 1.01 -30.33
C GLN A 45 -5.27 0.74 -28.91
N GLU A 46 -6.43 0.09 -28.82
CA GLU A 46 -6.98 -0.37 -27.55
C GLU A 46 -6.43 -1.77 -27.24
N VAL A 47 -5.63 -1.87 -26.19
CA VAL A 47 -4.96 -3.10 -25.78
C VAL A 47 -5.62 -3.63 -24.50
N PRO A 48 -6.08 -4.90 -24.47
CA PRO A 48 -6.65 -5.48 -23.25
C PRO A 48 -5.57 -5.72 -22.20
N LEU A 49 -5.89 -5.45 -20.94
CA LEU A 49 -5.04 -5.74 -19.78
C LEU A 49 -5.23 -7.20 -19.38
N THR A 50 -4.16 -8.00 -19.46
CA THR A 50 -4.18 -9.42 -19.09
C THR A 50 -3.47 -9.67 -17.76
N PRO A 51 -3.88 -10.69 -16.99
CA PRO A 51 -3.15 -11.11 -15.80
C PRO A 51 -1.68 -11.44 -16.11
N GLY A 52 -0.79 -11.17 -15.17
CA GLY A 52 0.66 -11.41 -15.33
C GLY A 52 1.43 -10.22 -15.93
N MET A 53 0.75 -9.17 -16.38
CA MET A 53 1.41 -7.90 -16.74
C MET A 53 1.91 -7.17 -15.49
N ALA A 54 3.09 -6.57 -15.57
CA ALA A 54 3.57 -5.66 -14.54
C ALA A 54 2.79 -4.34 -14.59
N ALA A 55 2.41 -3.82 -13.42
CA ALA A 55 1.71 -2.55 -13.29
C ALA A 55 2.33 -1.74 -12.15
N THR A 56 2.34 -0.42 -12.31
CA THR A 56 2.71 0.52 -11.26
C THR A 56 1.49 1.35 -10.92
N ALA A 57 1.20 1.52 -9.64
CA ALA A 57 0.11 2.35 -9.16
C ALA A 57 0.66 3.42 -8.23
N GLU A 58 0.15 4.63 -8.36
CA GLU A 58 0.45 5.75 -7.45
C GLU A 58 -0.75 5.99 -6.54
N VAL A 59 -0.50 6.09 -5.23
CA VAL A 59 -1.55 6.33 -4.23
C VAL A 59 -1.62 7.83 -3.94
N VAL A 60 -2.61 8.50 -4.52
CA VAL A 60 -2.87 9.91 -4.25
C VAL A 60 -3.64 10.03 -2.93
N THR A 61 -2.96 10.44 -1.87
CA THR A 61 -3.53 10.53 -0.50
C THR A 61 -4.30 11.82 -0.25
N ARG A 62 -4.05 12.87 -1.04
CA ARG A 62 -4.71 14.17 -0.89
C ARG A 62 -5.05 14.74 -2.24
N GLN A 63 -6.28 15.22 -2.37
CA GLN A 63 -6.72 16.01 -3.51
C GLN A 63 -6.79 17.47 -3.06
N LYS A 64 -5.99 18.34 -3.66
CA LYS A 64 -6.08 19.80 -3.47
C LYS A 64 -6.70 20.43 -4.70
N THR A 65 -7.65 21.34 -4.49
CA THR A 65 -8.24 22.16 -5.56
C THR A 65 -7.64 23.57 -5.53
N VAL A 66 -7.78 24.34 -6.61
CA VAL A 66 -7.36 25.76 -6.62
C VAL A 66 -8.10 26.53 -5.53
N LEU A 67 -9.39 26.26 -5.34
CA LEU A 67 -10.17 26.85 -4.26
C LEU A 67 -9.61 26.53 -2.87
N SER A 68 -9.10 25.32 -2.65
CA SER A 68 -8.48 24.96 -1.35
C SER A 68 -7.31 25.88 -1.00
N PHE A 69 -6.50 26.30 -1.98
CA PHE A 69 -5.41 27.26 -1.75
C PHE A 69 -5.91 28.65 -1.33
N LEU A 70 -7.04 29.10 -1.87
CA LEU A 70 -7.63 30.40 -1.53
C LEU A 70 -8.27 30.38 -0.13
N LEU A 71 -8.79 29.23 0.29
CA LEU A 71 -9.46 29.06 1.57
C LEU A 71 -8.50 28.65 2.71
N ASP A 72 -7.32 28.09 2.40
CA ASP A 72 -6.25 27.74 3.36
C ASP A 72 -5.94 28.89 4.38
N PRO A 73 -5.81 30.18 4.01
CA PRO A 73 -5.54 31.26 4.97
C PRO A 73 -6.74 31.63 5.87
N ILE A 74 -7.95 31.39 5.39
CA ILE A 74 -9.18 31.72 6.10
C ILE A 74 -9.43 30.67 7.19
N THR A 75 -9.31 29.38 6.86
CA THR A 75 -9.58 28.28 7.80
C THR A 75 -8.68 28.29 9.04
N GLY A 76 -7.40 28.68 8.91
CA GLY A 76 -6.47 28.79 10.05
C GLY A 76 -6.71 29.99 10.98
N SER A 77 -7.59 30.93 10.62
CA SER A 77 -7.81 32.18 11.36
C SER A 77 -9.06 32.16 12.24
N TRP A 78 -9.99 31.23 12.04
CA TRP A 78 -11.20 31.11 12.87
C TRP A 78 -10.85 30.61 14.28
N ASP A 79 -9.95 29.63 14.40
CA ASP A 79 -9.58 29.06 15.70
C ASP A 79 -8.98 30.12 16.66
N ARG A 80 -8.17 31.04 16.11
CA ARG A 80 -7.60 32.18 16.86
C ARG A 80 -8.63 33.26 17.22
N ALA A 81 -9.71 33.39 16.47
CA ALA A 81 -10.75 34.40 16.71
C ALA A 81 -11.81 33.93 17.71
N PHE A 82 -12.05 32.62 17.81
CA PHE A 82 -13.11 32.07 18.68
C PHE A 82 -12.60 31.42 19.97
N SER A 83 -11.28 31.35 20.21
CA SER A 83 -10.71 30.84 21.48
C SER A 83 -10.54 31.90 22.59
N VAL A 84 -11.10 33.11 22.43
CA VAL A 84 -11.10 34.13 23.49
C VAL A 84 -12.46 34.14 24.20
N ARG A 85 -12.73 33.09 24.99
CA ARG A 85 -13.49 33.11 26.26
C ARG A 85 -13.82 31.71 26.77
#